data_AF-A0A0F9RUT3-F1
#
_entry.id   AF-A0A0F9RUT3-F1
#
_cell.length_a   1.000
_cell.length_b   1.000
_cell.length_c   1.000
_cell.angle_alpha   90.00
_cell.angle_beta   90.00
_cell.angle_gamma   90.00
#
_symmetry.space_group_name_H-M   'P 1'
#
loop_
_entity.id
_entity.type
_entity.pdbx_description
1 polymer ?
#
loop_
_entity_poly.entity_id
_entity_poly.type
_entity_poly.pdbx_seq_one_letter_code
_entity_poly.pdbx_strand_id
1 'polypeptide(L)'
;MEKSKTLDKTAGKLSSIFYPKTMAIIGASRQQGSVGQALLANIIDSRFQGIVYPVNPRAKGILGIKCYATVMDIPDELDLAIVIVPSRFVPGILEECGKKKIKGAIVISAGFKEIGGKGIELEKKVQKIIQKYDISLVGPNCLGIMNTDLESSMNATFGTPMSKEGNIAFISQSGALCVAVLDYAKESNIGFSKFISMGNKAGLTENELLLYLKNDPKTDVILMYLEDLVNGREFMKIAHDITSSPTNPKPIIALKAGRTLLGAKAASSHTGSLAGSDRVYDAIFSQCGVLRGETLEELFDYVKAFSSQPLP
;
A
#
# COMPACT_ATOMS: atom_id res chain seq x y z
N MET A 1 10.68 27.11 1.01
CA MET A 1 11.89 26.29 0.80
C MET A 1 11.85 24.94 1.52
N GLU A 2 11.48 24.85 2.81
CA GLU A 2 11.35 23.54 3.51
C GLU A 2 10.25 22.62 2.94
N LYS A 3 9.04 23.14 2.65
CA LYS A 3 7.93 22.34 2.10
C LYS A 3 8.24 21.68 0.75
N SER A 4 8.99 22.35 -0.12
CA SER A 4 9.42 21.82 -1.42
C SER A 4 10.45 20.70 -1.26
N LYS A 5 11.36 20.82 -0.28
CA LYS A 5 12.34 19.77 0.04
C LYS A 5 11.68 18.52 0.64
N THR A 6 10.61 18.68 1.42
CA THR A 6 9.86 17.54 1.97
C THR A 6 9.10 16.78 0.89
N LEU A 7 8.47 17.48 -0.07
CA LEU A 7 7.73 16.88 -1.18
C LEU A 7 8.63 16.08 -2.14
N ASP A 8 9.78 16.64 -2.54
CA ASP A 8 10.79 15.96 -3.36
C ASP A 8 11.36 14.72 -2.66
N LYS A 9 11.60 14.84 -1.34
CA LYS A 9 12.08 13.74 -0.52
C LYS A 9 11.05 12.62 -0.39
N THR A 10 9.76 12.92 -0.36
CA THR A 10 8.68 11.91 -0.32
C THR A 10 8.50 11.21 -1.67
N ALA A 11 8.56 11.96 -2.79
CA ALA A 11 8.51 11.38 -4.14
C ALA A 11 9.71 10.44 -4.41
N GLY A 12 10.93 10.88 -4.05
CA GLY A 12 12.13 10.05 -4.17
C GLY A 12 12.22 8.89 -3.17
N LYS A 13 11.44 8.91 -2.08
CA LYS A 13 11.33 7.78 -1.15
C LYS A 13 10.36 6.72 -1.62
N LEU A 14 9.20 7.13 -2.12
CA LEU A 14 8.16 6.22 -2.61
C LEU A 14 8.49 5.58 -3.96
N SER A 15 9.46 6.13 -4.71
CA SER A 15 10.00 5.47 -5.91
C SER A 15 10.59 4.08 -5.59
N SER A 16 11.24 3.91 -4.44
CA SER A 16 11.74 2.59 -3.99
C SER A 16 10.64 1.56 -3.76
N ILE A 17 9.38 2.01 -3.59
CA ILE A 17 8.21 1.15 -3.42
C ILE A 17 7.51 0.94 -4.76
N PHE A 18 7.30 1.97 -5.57
CA PHE A 18 6.50 1.86 -6.79
C PHE A 18 7.30 1.52 -8.05
N TYR A 19 8.56 1.93 -8.13
CA TYR A 19 9.47 1.64 -9.26
C TYR A 19 10.81 1.05 -8.75
N PRO A 20 10.78 -0.04 -7.95
CA PRO A 20 12.02 -0.71 -7.57
C PRO A 20 12.66 -1.35 -8.81
N LYS A 21 13.98 -1.31 -8.88
CA LYS A 21 14.78 -2.06 -9.86
C LYS A 21 15.25 -3.39 -9.28
N THR A 22 15.42 -3.44 -7.96
CA THR A 22 15.91 -4.63 -7.27
C THR A 22 15.12 -4.86 -5.99
N MET A 23 14.57 -6.06 -5.78
CA MET A 23 13.79 -6.38 -4.58
C MET A 23 14.13 -7.73 -3.96
N ALA A 24 13.94 -7.85 -2.65
CA ALA A 24 14.03 -9.11 -1.92
C ALA A 24 12.66 -9.54 -1.39
N ILE A 25 12.31 -10.83 -1.55
CA ILE A 25 11.09 -11.43 -0.99
C ILE A 25 11.49 -12.33 0.19
N ILE A 26 11.38 -11.78 1.39
CA ILE A 26 11.80 -12.39 2.64
C ILE A 26 10.66 -13.21 3.23
N GLY A 27 10.85 -14.52 3.32
CA GLY A 27 9.76 -15.47 3.58
C GLY A 27 9.19 -16.11 2.32
N ALA A 28 9.88 -15.96 1.17
CA ALA A 28 9.59 -16.78 -0.01
C ALA A 28 9.66 -18.27 0.34
N SER A 29 8.85 -19.10 -0.31
CA SER A 29 8.72 -20.52 0.03
C SER A 29 8.54 -21.40 -1.21
N ARG A 30 8.93 -22.67 -1.12
CA ARG A 30 8.64 -23.72 -2.12
C ARG A 30 7.27 -24.35 -1.92
N GLN A 31 6.64 -24.12 -0.77
CA GLN A 31 5.35 -24.69 -0.45
C GLN A 31 4.27 -24.04 -1.31
N GLN A 32 3.65 -24.84 -2.18
CA GLN A 32 2.52 -24.42 -2.99
C GLN A 32 1.39 -23.91 -2.09
N GLY A 33 0.77 -22.80 -2.49
CA GLY A 33 -0.32 -22.17 -1.75
C GLY A 33 0.13 -21.34 -0.54
N SER A 34 1.43 -21.30 -0.22
CA SER A 34 1.94 -20.36 0.78
C SER A 34 1.97 -18.93 0.22
N VAL A 35 1.73 -17.94 1.07
CA VAL A 35 1.72 -16.51 0.69
C VAL A 35 3.03 -16.10 0.01
N GLY A 36 4.19 -16.52 0.55
CA GLY A 36 5.49 -16.18 -0.02
C GLY A 36 5.76 -16.83 -1.37
N GLN A 37 5.18 -18.01 -1.65
CA GLN A 37 5.28 -18.63 -2.97
C GLN A 37 4.35 -17.91 -3.97
N ALA A 38 3.12 -17.61 -3.57
CA ALA A 38 2.14 -16.92 -4.40
C ALA A 38 2.60 -15.51 -4.80
N LEU A 39 3.18 -14.76 -3.86
CA LEU A 39 3.70 -13.41 -4.14
C LEU A 39 4.90 -13.46 -5.11
N LEU A 40 5.83 -14.40 -4.93
CA LEU A 40 6.93 -14.57 -5.89
C LEU A 40 6.41 -14.96 -7.28
N ALA A 41 5.41 -15.83 -7.37
CA ALA A 41 4.77 -16.17 -8.64
C ALA A 41 4.12 -14.94 -9.28
N ASN A 42 3.38 -14.15 -8.52
CA ASN A 42 2.76 -12.91 -9.00
C ASN A 42 3.77 -11.91 -9.58
N ILE A 43 4.94 -11.75 -8.95
CA ILE A 43 6.02 -10.88 -9.47
C ILE A 43 6.56 -11.40 -10.81
N ILE A 44 6.70 -12.72 -10.97
CA ILE A 44 7.15 -13.34 -12.22
C ILE A 44 6.08 -13.19 -13.30
N ASP A 45 4.84 -13.51 -12.96
CA ASP A 45 3.70 -13.50 -13.89
C ASP A 45 3.34 -12.09 -14.34
N SER A 46 3.56 -11.08 -13.47
CA SER A 46 3.43 -9.66 -13.84
C SER A 46 4.55 -9.18 -14.75
N ARG A 47 5.55 -10.01 -15.09
CA ARG A 47 6.70 -9.65 -15.91
C ARG A 47 7.43 -8.43 -15.35
N PHE A 48 7.67 -8.43 -14.05
CA PHE A 48 8.46 -7.39 -13.39
C PHE A 48 9.79 -7.19 -14.11
N GLN A 49 10.14 -5.94 -14.40
CA GLN A 49 11.30 -5.60 -15.24
C GLN A 49 12.62 -5.53 -14.46
N GLY A 50 12.57 -5.60 -13.13
CA GLY A 50 13.75 -5.60 -12.28
C GLY A 50 14.22 -7.00 -11.85
N ILE A 51 15.15 -7.02 -10.89
CA ILE A 51 15.70 -8.26 -10.32
C ILE A 51 14.99 -8.60 -9.00
N VAL A 52 14.59 -9.87 -8.86
CA VAL A 52 13.94 -10.39 -7.65
C VAL A 52 14.80 -11.44 -6.96
N TYR A 53 15.01 -11.27 -5.66
CA TYR A 53 15.77 -12.18 -4.80
C TYR A 53 14.86 -12.84 -3.76
N PRO A 54 14.48 -14.12 -3.92
CA PRO A 54 13.83 -14.85 -2.85
C PRO A 54 14.80 -15.08 -1.68
N VAL A 55 14.31 -14.90 -0.46
CA VAL A 55 15.07 -15.12 0.78
C VAL A 55 14.34 -16.16 1.64
N ASN A 56 15.04 -17.27 1.88
CA ASN A 56 14.58 -18.40 2.69
C ASN A 56 15.81 -19.15 3.26
N PRO A 57 15.93 -19.34 4.59
CA PRO A 57 17.10 -19.95 5.21
C PRO A 57 17.42 -21.39 4.76
N ARG A 58 16.47 -22.11 4.16
CA ARG A 58 16.58 -23.54 3.82
C ARG A 58 16.56 -23.83 2.33
N ALA A 59 16.10 -22.90 1.50
CA ALA A 59 15.96 -23.11 0.06
C ALA A 59 17.19 -22.57 -0.67
N LYS A 60 17.71 -23.34 -1.63
CA LYS A 60 18.74 -22.88 -2.57
C LYS A 60 18.15 -22.21 -3.82
N GLY A 61 16.88 -22.53 -4.14
CA GLY A 61 16.13 -21.90 -5.21
C GLY A 61 14.62 -22.09 -5.02
N ILE A 62 13.86 -21.14 -5.55
CA ILE A 62 12.38 -21.09 -5.49
C ILE A 62 11.88 -20.61 -6.85
N LEU A 63 10.96 -21.36 -7.48
CA LEU A 63 10.48 -21.10 -8.84
C LEU A 63 11.60 -20.90 -9.88
N GLY A 64 12.69 -21.66 -9.74
CA GLY A 64 13.87 -21.56 -10.62
C GLY A 64 14.81 -20.38 -10.33
N ILE A 65 14.47 -19.51 -9.38
CA ILE A 65 15.27 -18.33 -9.02
C ILE A 65 16.18 -18.66 -7.83
N LYS A 66 17.44 -18.21 -7.89
CA LYS A 66 18.42 -18.40 -6.81
C LYS A 66 17.92 -17.77 -5.52
N CYS A 67 17.97 -18.55 -4.43
CA CYS A 67 17.50 -18.13 -3.13
C CYS A 67 18.67 -17.91 -2.17
N TYR A 68 18.56 -16.87 -1.33
CA TYR A 68 19.55 -16.50 -0.32
C TYR A 68 19.02 -16.83 1.08
N ALA A 69 19.90 -17.06 2.05
CA ALA A 69 19.49 -17.44 3.41
C ALA A 69 19.03 -16.22 4.22
N THR A 70 19.77 -15.11 4.14
CA THR A 70 19.38 -13.79 4.65
C THR A 70 19.46 -12.73 3.54
N VAL A 71 18.74 -11.62 3.73
CA VAL A 71 18.84 -10.42 2.89
C VAL A 71 20.27 -9.85 2.85
N MET A 72 21.06 -10.08 3.90
CA MET A 72 22.46 -9.64 4.00
C MET A 72 23.40 -10.39 3.04
N ASP A 73 23.03 -11.61 2.63
CA ASP A 73 23.85 -12.43 1.73
C ASP A 73 23.70 -12.00 0.25
N ILE A 74 22.69 -11.18 -0.05
CA ILE A 74 22.46 -10.69 -1.41
C ILE A 74 23.59 -9.71 -1.75
N PRO A 75 24.35 -9.93 -2.84
CA PRO A 75 25.47 -9.06 -3.20
C PRO A 75 25.00 -7.68 -3.64
N ASP A 76 23.91 -7.62 -4.38
CA ASP A 76 23.38 -6.41 -5.01
C ASP A 76 22.80 -5.42 -3.99
N GLU A 77 22.67 -4.17 -4.42
CA GLU A 77 21.88 -3.15 -3.72
C GLU A 77 20.39 -3.41 -3.94
N LEU A 78 19.59 -3.18 -2.90
CA LEU A 78 18.17 -3.50 -2.89
C LEU A 78 17.35 -2.23 -2.64
N ASP A 79 16.36 -1.99 -3.50
CA ASP A 79 15.44 -0.87 -3.34
C ASP A 79 14.32 -1.22 -2.36
N LEU A 80 13.79 -2.45 -2.48
CA LEU A 80 12.58 -2.90 -1.80
C LEU A 80 12.76 -4.25 -1.09
N ALA A 81 12.27 -4.34 0.14
CA ALA A 81 12.12 -5.61 0.86
C ALA A 81 10.64 -5.93 1.12
N ILE A 82 10.17 -7.07 0.63
CA ILE A 82 8.83 -7.60 0.90
C ILE A 82 8.96 -8.67 1.99
N VAL A 83 8.30 -8.47 3.13
CA VAL A 83 8.47 -9.28 4.34
C VAL A 83 7.22 -10.08 4.65
N ILE A 84 7.36 -11.41 4.65
CA ILE A 84 6.29 -12.41 4.76
C ILE A 84 6.71 -13.51 5.76
N VAL A 85 7.09 -13.10 6.97
CA VAL A 85 7.52 -14.00 8.05
C VAL A 85 6.64 -13.84 9.29
N PRO A 86 6.65 -14.77 10.25
CA PRO A 86 5.94 -14.56 11.51
C PRO A 86 6.32 -13.23 12.18
N SER A 87 5.32 -12.48 12.67
CA SER A 87 5.47 -11.08 13.12
C SER A 87 6.64 -10.85 14.07
N ARG A 88 6.90 -11.78 15.00
CA ARG A 88 8.01 -11.71 15.96
C ARG A 88 9.40 -11.54 15.33
N PHE A 89 9.59 -11.97 14.09
CA PHE A 89 10.87 -11.86 13.38
C PHE A 89 11.00 -10.57 12.55
N VAL A 90 9.89 -9.89 12.27
CA VAL A 90 9.86 -8.70 11.41
C VAL A 90 10.80 -7.59 11.91
N PRO A 91 10.86 -7.22 13.21
CA PRO A 91 11.81 -6.20 13.66
C PRO A 91 13.26 -6.55 13.36
N GLY A 92 13.68 -7.80 13.56
CA GLY A 92 15.05 -8.24 13.27
C GLY A 92 15.38 -8.15 11.79
N ILE A 93 14.44 -8.54 10.93
CA ILE A 93 14.59 -8.44 9.47
C ILE A 93 14.65 -6.98 9.03
N LEU A 94 13.83 -6.08 9.58
CA LEU A 94 13.89 -4.66 9.23
C LEU A 94 15.20 -4.00 9.68
N GLU A 95 15.79 -4.45 10.80
CA GLU A 95 17.15 -4.04 11.20
C GLU A 95 18.20 -4.51 10.17
N GLU A 96 18.09 -5.73 9.63
CA GLU A 96 18.95 -6.21 8.54
C GLU A 96 18.75 -5.38 7.26
N CYS A 97 17.50 -5.14 6.85
CA CYS A 97 17.17 -4.29 5.71
C CYS A 97 17.77 -2.88 5.86
N GLY A 98 17.66 -2.30 7.06
CA GLY A 98 18.26 -0.99 7.38
C GLY A 98 19.78 -0.99 7.26
N LYS A 99 20.47 -2.04 7.74
CA LYS A 99 21.91 -2.21 7.59
C LYS A 99 22.34 -2.40 6.12
N LYS A 100 21.51 -3.09 5.32
CA LYS A 100 21.67 -3.24 3.87
C LYS A 100 21.25 -1.99 3.09
N LYS A 101 20.86 -0.91 3.79
CA LYS A 101 20.47 0.41 3.25
C LYS A 101 19.23 0.40 2.36
N ILE A 102 18.37 -0.60 2.49
CA ILE A 102 17.11 -0.70 1.76
C ILE A 102 16.20 0.46 2.17
N LYS A 103 15.56 1.11 1.20
CA LYS A 103 14.73 2.31 1.43
C LYS A 103 13.23 2.04 1.45
N GLY A 104 12.77 1.02 0.73
CA GLY A 104 11.39 0.58 0.73
C GLY A 104 11.18 -0.74 1.47
N ALA A 105 10.08 -0.85 2.20
CA ALA A 105 9.62 -2.12 2.76
C ALA A 105 8.11 -2.29 2.61
N ILE A 106 7.66 -3.52 2.39
CA ILE A 106 6.26 -3.93 2.45
C ILE A 106 6.18 -5.08 3.44
N VAL A 107 5.47 -4.90 4.55
CA VAL A 107 5.26 -5.99 5.52
C VAL A 107 3.86 -6.55 5.34
N ILE A 108 3.80 -7.75 4.77
CA ILE A 108 2.54 -8.49 4.55
C ILE A 108 2.02 -9.06 5.87
N SER A 109 2.94 -9.49 6.74
CA SER A 109 2.62 -10.20 7.98
C SER A 109 1.64 -9.47 8.89
N ALA A 110 0.62 -10.20 9.36
CA ALA A 110 -0.24 -9.83 10.49
C ALA A 110 0.39 -10.22 11.84
N GLY A 111 -0.26 -9.87 12.93
CA GLY A 111 0.13 -10.07 14.33
C GLY A 111 0.69 -8.83 15.02
N PHE A 112 0.19 -7.63 14.68
CA PHE A 112 0.64 -6.32 15.17
C PHE A 112 -0.49 -5.58 15.91
N LYS A 113 -0.68 -4.25 15.73
CA LYS A 113 -1.63 -3.50 16.56
C LYS A 113 -3.07 -4.03 16.50
N GLU A 114 -3.45 -4.68 15.40
CA GLU A 114 -4.79 -5.20 15.15
C GLU A 114 -5.18 -6.33 16.13
N ILE A 115 -4.20 -7.01 16.73
CA ILE A 115 -4.44 -8.03 17.77
C ILE A 115 -4.32 -7.48 19.19
N GLY A 116 -4.04 -6.19 19.36
CA GLY A 116 -3.84 -5.55 20.66
C GLY A 116 -2.63 -6.07 21.46
N GLY A 117 -2.56 -5.71 22.75
CA GLY A 117 -1.56 -6.22 23.69
C GLY A 117 -0.12 -6.17 23.18
N LYS A 118 0.54 -7.35 23.10
CA LYS A 118 1.92 -7.49 22.60
C LYS A 118 2.09 -7.04 21.15
N GLY A 119 1.04 -7.08 20.34
CA GLY A 119 1.07 -6.64 18.95
C GLY A 119 1.29 -5.13 18.81
N ILE A 120 0.73 -4.33 19.71
CA ILE A 120 0.97 -2.87 19.77
C ILE A 120 2.44 -2.58 20.09
N GLU A 121 3.02 -3.30 21.05
CA GLU A 121 4.44 -3.15 21.40
C GLU A 121 5.36 -3.54 20.23
N LEU A 122 4.98 -4.59 19.49
CA LEU A 122 5.72 -5.06 18.35
C LEU A 122 5.69 -4.03 17.20
N GLU A 123 4.53 -3.42 16.94
CA GLU A 123 4.41 -2.36 15.93
C GLU A 123 5.21 -1.12 16.32
N LYS A 124 5.19 -0.72 17.60
CA LYS A 124 6.05 0.37 18.09
C LYS A 124 7.54 0.10 17.89
N LYS A 125 7.99 -1.16 18.00
CA LYS A 125 9.37 -1.54 17.69
C LYS A 125 9.66 -1.38 16.20
N VAL A 126 8.75 -1.83 15.32
CA VAL A 126 8.85 -1.62 13.87
C VAL A 126 8.97 -0.13 13.55
N GLN A 127 8.11 0.72 14.13
CA GLN A 127 8.13 2.17 13.93
C GLN A 127 9.47 2.81 14.31
N LYS A 128 10.07 2.41 15.44
CA LYS A 128 11.40 2.90 15.84
C LYS A 128 12.49 2.52 14.84
N ILE A 129 12.44 1.31 14.30
CA ILE A 129 13.44 0.80 13.35
C ILE A 129 13.34 1.53 12.02
N ILE A 130 12.13 1.69 11.47
CA ILE A 130 11.96 2.39 10.19
C ILE A 130 12.36 3.87 10.29
N GLN A 131 12.14 4.51 11.45
CA GLN A 131 12.63 5.87 11.70
C GLN A 131 14.15 5.92 11.79
N LYS A 132 14.77 4.98 12.51
CA LYS A 132 16.24 4.88 12.67
C LYS A 132 16.96 4.74 11.33
N TYR A 133 16.41 3.98 10.39
CA TYR A 133 17.04 3.67 9.10
C TYR A 133 16.47 4.47 7.91
N ASP A 134 15.48 5.32 8.16
CA ASP A 134 14.74 6.08 7.15
C ASP A 134 14.12 5.18 6.07
N ILE A 135 13.44 4.11 6.51
CA ILE A 135 12.74 3.15 5.65
C ILE A 135 11.28 3.60 5.47
N SER A 136 10.84 3.71 4.22
CA SER A 136 9.43 3.87 3.88
C SER A 136 8.75 2.51 3.92
N LEU A 137 7.74 2.35 4.78
CA LEU A 137 7.08 1.07 5.04
C LEU A 137 5.59 1.13 4.67
N VAL A 138 5.12 0.20 3.83
CA VAL A 138 3.70 -0.13 3.67
C VAL A 138 3.35 -1.31 4.59
N GLY A 139 2.19 -1.24 5.26
CA GLY A 139 1.77 -2.24 6.25
C GLY A 139 2.07 -1.84 7.70
N PRO A 140 2.25 -2.81 8.62
CA PRO A 140 2.12 -4.25 8.42
C PRO A 140 0.66 -4.68 8.15
N ASN A 141 0.40 -5.99 8.11
CA ASN A 141 -0.94 -6.57 7.93
C ASN A 141 -1.64 -6.03 6.68
N CYS A 142 -1.01 -6.22 5.52
CA CYS A 142 -1.53 -5.72 4.25
C CYS A 142 -1.52 -6.80 3.18
N LEU A 143 -2.31 -6.60 2.12
CA LEU A 143 -2.28 -7.47 0.93
C LEU A 143 -1.00 -7.27 0.11
N GLY A 144 -0.36 -6.09 0.23
CA GLY A 144 0.74 -5.63 -0.61
C GLY A 144 0.29 -4.54 -1.58
N ILE A 145 1.06 -4.36 -2.67
CA ILE A 145 0.78 -3.33 -3.67
C ILE A 145 0.92 -3.86 -5.10
N MET A 146 0.28 -3.19 -6.05
CA MET A 146 0.52 -3.35 -7.49
C MET A 146 0.85 -2.01 -8.13
N ASN A 147 1.80 -2.01 -9.07
CA ASN A 147 2.03 -0.93 -10.03
C ASN A 147 1.93 -1.50 -11.45
N THR A 148 0.90 -1.05 -12.17
CA THR A 148 0.56 -1.53 -13.52
C THR A 148 1.25 -0.79 -14.64
N ASP A 149 1.97 0.29 -14.34
CA ASP A 149 2.82 0.94 -15.32
C ASP A 149 3.85 -0.05 -15.85
N LEU A 150 3.97 -0.18 -17.16
CA LEU A 150 4.85 -1.14 -17.84
C LEU A 150 6.32 -1.00 -17.44
N GLU A 151 6.76 0.19 -17.01
CA GLU A 151 8.12 0.40 -16.51
C GLU A 151 8.40 -0.40 -15.22
N SER A 152 7.38 -0.54 -14.36
CA SER A 152 7.49 -1.33 -13.12
C SER A 152 6.96 -2.75 -13.34
N SER A 153 5.72 -2.87 -13.84
CA SER A 153 4.99 -4.11 -14.06
C SER A 153 5.05 -5.04 -12.84
N MET A 154 4.75 -4.48 -11.66
CA MET A 154 4.98 -5.11 -10.38
C MET A 154 3.66 -5.50 -9.72
N ASN A 155 3.45 -6.81 -9.55
CA ASN A 155 2.41 -7.33 -8.67
C ASN A 155 3.03 -7.89 -7.37
N ALA A 156 3.17 -7.02 -6.36
CA ALA A 156 3.68 -7.37 -5.03
C ALA A 156 2.53 -7.73 -4.05
N THR A 157 1.46 -8.34 -4.54
CA THR A 157 0.38 -8.89 -3.71
C THR A 157 0.38 -10.42 -3.73
N PHE A 158 -0.52 -11.02 -2.94
CA PHE A 158 -0.81 -12.45 -3.01
C PHE A 158 -2.29 -12.68 -3.31
N GLY A 159 -2.59 -13.76 -4.03
CA GLY A 159 -3.96 -14.27 -4.19
C GLY A 159 -4.74 -13.73 -5.40
N THR A 160 -4.25 -12.70 -6.08
CA THR A 160 -4.88 -12.17 -7.30
C THR A 160 -3.84 -11.91 -8.40
N PRO A 161 -4.20 -12.17 -9.68
CA PRO A 161 -3.33 -11.87 -10.81
C PRO A 161 -3.17 -10.36 -11.00
N MET A 162 -2.24 -9.98 -11.86
CA MET A 162 -2.01 -8.59 -12.23
C MET A 162 -3.30 -7.96 -12.80
N SER A 163 -3.66 -6.78 -12.30
CA SER A 163 -4.78 -6.03 -12.85
C SER A 163 -4.42 -5.37 -14.18
N LYS A 164 -5.45 -4.96 -14.93
CA LYS A 164 -5.28 -4.19 -16.16
C LYS A 164 -4.67 -2.83 -15.85
N GLU A 165 -3.81 -2.35 -16.75
CA GLU A 165 -3.33 -0.97 -16.73
C GLU A 165 -4.50 0.02 -16.95
N GLY A 166 -4.48 1.10 -16.19
CA GLY A 166 -5.41 2.22 -16.27
C GLY A 166 -4.91 3.41 -15.48
N ASN A 167 -5.78 4.38 -15.22
CA ASN A 167 -5.43 5.66 -14.60
C ASN A 167 -5.96 5.83 -13.17
N ILE A 168 -6.42 4.75 -12.54
CA ILE A 168 -7.03 4.79 -11.21
C ILE A 168 -6.06 4.30 -10.15
N ALA A 169 -5.77 5.14 -9.15
CA ALA A 169 -5.08 4.69 -7.95
C ALA A 169 -6.10 4.26 -6.89
N PHE A 170 -5.99 3.03 -6.39
CA PHE A 170 -6.81 2.56 -5.27
C PHE A 170 -5.96 2.42 -4.00
N ILE A 171 -6.41 3.03 -2.91
CA ILE A 171 -5.80 2.94 -1.58
C ILE A 171 -6.83 2.30 -0.64
N SER A 172 -6.46 1.26 0.11
CA SER A 172 -7.35 0.63 1.07
C SER A 172 -6.64 0.22 2.35
N GLN A 173 -7.28 0.47 3.49
CA GLN A 173 -6.86 -0.11 4.78
C GLN A 173 -7.24 -1.59 4.90
N SER A 174 -8.32 -2.03 4.23
CA SER A 174 -8.79 -3.42 4.30
C SER A 174 -8.20 -4.27 3.18
N GLY A 175 -7.41 -5.29 3.57
CA GLY A 175 -6.84 -6.27 2.64
C GLY A 175 -7.89 -7.23 2.05
N ALA A 176 -8.90 -7.63 2.81
CA ALA A 176 -9.97 -8.49 2.31
C ALA A 176 -10.81 -7.76 1.24
N LEU A 177 -11.09 -6.47 1.47
CA LEU A 177 -11.78 -5.66 0.48
C LEU A 177 -10.98 -5.50 -0.81
N CYS A 178 -9.64 -5.42 -0.71
CA CYS A 178 -8.80 -5.32 -1.89
C CYS A 178 -9.01 -6.47 -2.86
N VAL A 179 -9.15 -7.70 -2.36
CA VAL A 179 -9.40 -8.88 -3.20
C VAL A 179 -10.72 -8.74 -3.94
N ALA A 180 -11.80 -8.39 -3.22
CA ALA A 180 -13.12 -8.19 -3.83
C ALA A 180 -13.13 -7.06 -4.88
N VAL A 181 -12.39 -5.96 -4.63
CA VAL A 181 -12.27 -4.85 -5.59
C VAL A 181 -11.53 -5.30 -6.86
N LEU A 182 -10.48 -6.12 -6.74
CA LEU A 182 -9.76 -6.64 -7.90
C LEU A 182 -10.60 -7.60 -8.74
N ASP A 183 -11.37 -8.49 -8.08
CA ASP A 183 -12.28 -9.39 -8.76
C ASP A 183 -13.36 -8.62 -9.53
N TYR A 184 -13.99 -7.62 -8.89
CA TYR A 184 -14.98 -6.76 -9.54
C TYR A 184 -14.39 -5.95 -10.70
N ALA A 185 -13.19 -5.37 -10.51
CA ALA A 185 -12.52 -4.58 -11.53
C ALA A 185 -12.22 -5.40 -12.79
N LYS A 186 -11.86 -6.67 -12.63
CA LYS A 186 -11.65 -7.61 -13.74
C LYS A 186 -12.92 -7.82 -14.55
N GLU A 187 -14.06 -8.01 -13.89
CA GLU A 187 -15.36 -8.19 -14.55
C GLU A 187 -15.86 -6.90 -15.23
N SER A 188 -15.56 -5.74 -14.63
CA SER A 188 -16.00 -4.43 -15.11
C SER A 188 -15.01 -3.72 -16.06
N ASN A 189 -13.93 -4.39 -16.46
CA ASN A 189 -12.88 -3.84 -17.33
C ASN A 189 -12.25 -2.53 -16.80
N ILE A 190 -12.15 -2.42 -15.48
CA ILE A 190 -11.54 -1.28 -14.79
C ILE A 190 -10.03 -1.55 -14.62
N GLY A 191 -9.20 -0.59 -15.07
CA GLY A 191 -7.75 -0.67 -14.93
C GLY A 191 -7.23 0.24 -13.82
N PHE A 192 -6.23 -0.21 -13.09
CA PHE A 192 -5.58 0.62 -12.07
C PHE A 192 -4.26 1.14 -12.60
N SER A 193 -3.78 2.26 -12.05
CA SER A 193 -2.40 2.75 -12.16
C SER A 193 -1.56 2.26 -10.98
N LYS A 194 -2.15 2.27 -9.78
CA LYS A 194 -1.58 1.85 -8.51
C LYS A 194 -2.67 1.18 -7.68
N PHE A 195 -2.35 0.08 -7.02
CA PHE A 195 -3.27 -0.60 -6.13
C PHE A 195 -2.56 -0.84 -4.80
N ILE A 196 -3.03 -0.25 -3.71
CA ILE A 196 -2.24 -0.12 -2.47
C ILE A 196 -3.08 -0.59 -1.29
N SER A 197 -2.72 -1.74 -0.71
CA SER A 197 -3.20 -2.14 0.60
C SER A 197 -2.28 -1.59 1.67
N MET A 198 -2.76 -0.64 2.48
CA MET A 198 -1.96 0.02 3.52
C MET A 198 -1.88 -0.80 4.81
N GLY A 199 -2.90 -1.62 5.09
CA GLY A 199 -3.04 -2.33 6.34
C GLY A 199 -3.03 -1.38 7.54
N ASN A 200 -2.16 -1.68 8.51
CA ASN A 200 -2.08 -0.98 9.78
C ASN A 200 -1.54 0.46 9.69
N LYS A 201 -0.89 0.88 8.59
CA LYS A 201 -0.28 2.22 8.47
C LYS A 201 0.77 2.51 9.56
N ALA A 202 1.64 1.55 9.88
CA ALA A 202 2.69 1.77 10.87
C ALA A 202 3.81 2.68 10.34
N GLY A 203 4.05 2.66 9.03
CA GLY A 203 4.98 3.55 8.34
C GLY A 203 4.24 4.64 7.57
N LEU A 204 4.10 4.43 6.26
CA LEU A 204 3.37 5.30 5.36
C LEU A 204 1.88 5.27 5.68
N THR A 205 1.26 6.44 5.60
CA THR A 205 -0.17 6.64 5.79
C THR A 205 -0.82 7.07 4.48
N GLU A 206 -2.14 7.29 4.52
CA GLU A 206 -2.87 7.87 3.40
C GLU A 206 -2.30 9.22 2.94
N ASN A 207 -1.71 10.01 3.83
CA ASN A 207 -1.20 11.33 3.50
C ASN A 207 0.05 11.27 2.61
N GLU A 208 1.03 10.42 2.95
CA GLU A 208 2.22 10.25 2.11
C GLU A 208 1.88 9.68 0.75
N LEU A 209 0.90 8.76 0.68
CA LEU A 209 0.44 8.18 -0.58
C LEU A 209 -0.28 9.23 -1.45
N LEU A 210 -1.17 10.04 -0.86
CA LEU A 210 -1.83 11.13 -1.59
C LEU A 210 -0.81 12.16 -2.11
N LEU A 211 0.20 12.50 -1.31
CA LEU A 211 1.28 13.41 -1.75
C LEU A 211 2.04 12.87 -2.96
N TYR A 212 2.28 11.55 -3.01
CA TYR A 212 2.87 10.90 -4.18
C TYR A 212 1.93 10.92 -5.38
N LEU A 213 0.69 10.46 -5.19
CA LEU A 213 -0.30 10.36 -6.26
C LEU A 213 -0.69 11.71 -6.85
N LYS A 214 -0.60 12.80 -6.08
CA LYS A 214 -0.77 14.17 -6.57
C LYS A 214 0.03 14.44 -7.84
N ASN A 215 1.28 14.00 -7.86
CA ASN A 215 2.22 14.28 -8.95
C ASN A 215 2.44 13.07 -9.87
N ASP A 216 1.80 11.93 -9.62
CA ASP A 216 1.93 10.73 -10.47
C ASP A 216 1.22 10.97 -11.82
N PRO A 217 1.94 11.01 -12.95
CA PRO A 217 1.33 11.24 -14.26
C PRO A 217 0.49 10.05 -14.74
N LYS A 218 0.60 8.88 -14.09
CA LYS A 218 -0.17 7.68 -14.43
C LYS A 218 -1.52 7.61 -13.72
N THR A 219 -1.80 8.55 -12.82
CA THR A 219 -3.00 8.53 -11.99
C THR A 219 -3.83 9.79 -12.23
N ASP A 220 -5.07 9.61 -12.68
CA ASP A 220 -6.04 10.69 -12.89
C ASP A 220 -7.13 10.67 -11.81
N VAL A 221 -7.47 9.49 -11.29
CA VAL A 221 -8.53 9.31 -10.27
C VAL A 221 -7.97 8.57 -9.07
N ILE A 222 -8.30 9.04 -7.86
CA ILE A 222 -7.89 8.40 -6.61
C ILE A 222 -9.11 7.86 -5.88
N LEU A 223 -9.08 6.57 -5.60
CA LEU A 223 -10.07 5.86 -4.81
C LEU A 223 -9.51 5.48 -3.46
N MET A 224 -10.33 5.64 -2.42
CA MET A 224 -9.90 5.36 -1.05
C MET A 224 -10.96 4.56 -0.29
N TYR A 225 -10.53 3.48 0.37
CA TYR A 225 -11.28 2.85 1.44
C TYR A 225 -10.62 3.19 2.78
N LEU A 226 -11.33 3.95 3.60
CA LEU A 226 -10.81 4.50 4.85
C LEU A 226 -11.60 3.98 6.04
N GLU A 227 -10.89 3.45 7.03
CA GLU A 227 -11.38 3.10 8.36
C GLU A 227 -11.10 4.24 9.34
N ASP A 228 -9.91 4.84 9.26
CA ASP A 228 -9.50 6.01 10.02
C ASP A 228 -8.54 6.94 9.24
N LEU A 229 -8.38 8.17 9.73
CA LEU A 229 -7.33 9.12 9.32
C LEU A 229 -6.32 9.29 10.44
N VAL A 230 -5.04 9.20 10.12
CA VAL A 230 -3.94 9.41 11.09
C VAL A 230 -3.83 10.90 11.44
N ASN A 231 -3.88 11.77 10.44
CA ASN A 231 -3.85 13.22 10.61
C ASN A 231 -4.88 13.88 9.69
N GLY A 232 -6.11 14.06 10.19
CA GLY A 232 -7.23 14.59 9.41
C GLY A 232 -7.02 16.02 8.88
N ARG A 233 -6.32 16.89 9.62
CA ARG A 233 -6.05 18.27 9.16
C ARG A 233 -5.11 18.28 7.96
N GLU A 234 -4.08 17.45 8.02
CA GLU A 234 -3.13 17.30 6.92
C GLU A 234 -3.79 16.62 5.72
N PHE A 235 -4.60 15.59 5.95
CA PHE A 235 -5.43 14.96 4.91
C PHE A 235 -6.29 15.99 4.19
N MET A 236 -7.04 16.82 4.91
CA MET A 236 -7.90 17.86 4.30
C MET A 236 -7.10 18.79 3.40
N LYS A 237 -5.93 19.23 3.87
CA LYS A 237 -5.08 20.12 3.10
C LYS A 237 -4.55 19.45 1.83
N ILE A 238 -4.03 18.22 1.94
CA ILE A 238 -3.49 17.49 0.80
C ILE A 238 -4.59 17.17 -0.21
N ALA A 239 -5.74 16.68 0.26
CA ALA A 239 -6.88 16.36 -0.57
C ALA A 239 -7.39 17.60 -1.31
N HIS A 240 -7.56 18.73 -0.60
CA HIS A 240 -7.95 19.99 -1.23
C HIS A 240 -6.93 20.45 -2.28
N ASP A 241 -5.63 20.40 -1.97
CA ASP A 241 -4.56 20.76 -2.90
C ASP A 241 -4.53 19.86 -4.15
N ILE A 242 -5.09 18.65 -4.10
CA ILE A 242 -5.21 17.71 -5.23
C ILE A 242 -6.48 18.00 -6.04
N THR A 243 -7.63 18.08 -5.36
CA THR A 243 -8.95 18.20 -5.99
C THR A 243 -9.18 19.58 -6.60
N SER A 244 -8.58 20.63 -6.03
CA SER A 244 -8.67 22.02 -6.51
C SER A 244 -7.47 22.47 -7.36
N SER A 245 -6.58 21.55 -7.74
CA SER A 245 -5.39 21.86 -8.54
C SER A 245 -5.80 22.57 -9.85
N PRO A 246 -5.24 23.74 -10.17
CA PRO A 246 -5.64 24.52 -11.35
C PRO A 246 -5.10 23.94 -12.65
N THR A 247 -4.07 23.08 -12.59
CA THR A 247 -3.42 22.52 -13.77
C THR A 247 -3.73 21.05 -14.00
N ASN A 248 -4.00 20.30 -12.93
CA ASN A 248 -4.31 18.88 -12.99
C ASN A 248 -5.14 18.44 -11.78
N PRO A 249 -6.44 18.81 -11.73
CA PRO A 249 -7.33 18.38 -10.66
C PRO A 249 -7.57 16.88 -10.75
N LYS A 250 -7.35 16.16 -9.65
CA LYS A 250 -7.63 14.72 -9.59
C LYS A 250 -8.80 14.45 -8.65
N PRO A 251 -9.91 13.87 -9.14
CA PRO A 251 -11.02 13.46 -8.28
C PRO A 251 -10.54 12.46 -7.22
N ILE A 252 -10.93 12.70 -5.98
CA ILE A 252 -10.74 11.76 -4.87
C ILE A 252 -12.11 11.26 -4.45
N ILE A 253 -12.32 9.95 -4.54
CA ILE A 253 -13.55 9.29 -4.09
C ILE A 253 -13.23 8.39 -2.91
N ALA A 254 -13.87 8.63 -1.77
CA ALA A 254 -13.62 7.89 -0.54
C ALA A 254 -14.87 7.14 -0.07
N LEU A 255 -14.69 5.87 0.30
CA LEU A 255 -15.67 5.09 1.03
C LEU A 255 -15.22 4.95 2.48
N LYS A 256 -16.03 5.46 3.41
CA LYS A 256 -15.78 5.37 4.85
C LYS A 256 -16.36 4.08 5.41
N ALA A 257 -15.51 3.25 5.99
CA ALA A 257 -15.92 2.06 6.73
C ALA A 257 -16.56 2.42 8.09
N GLY A 258 -17.38 1.53 8.64
CA GLY A 258 -17.90 1.68 10.01
C GLY A 258 -18.84 2.86 10.23
N ARG A 259 -19.74 3.12 9.28
CA ARG A 259 -20.67 4.26 9.28
C ARG A 259 -21.71 4.24 10.41
N THR A 260 -22.11 3.05 10.84
CA THR A 260 -23.07 2.88 11.96
C THR A 260 -22.32 2.77 13.28
N LEU A 261 -22.94 3.09 14.42
CA LEU A 261 -22.30 2.93 15.74
C LEU A 261 -21.78 1.49 15.99
N LEU A 262 -22.51 0.48 15.49
CA LEU A 262 -22.08 -0.92 15.55
C LEU A 262 -20.93 -1.21 14.58
N GLY A 263 -21.00 -0.68 13.35
CA GLY A 263 -19.92 -0.80 12.37
C GLY A 263 -18.65 -0.08 12.79
N ALA A 264 -18.76 1.08 13.45
CA ALA A 264 -17.67 1.83 14.05
C ALA A 264 -16.99 1.03 15.15
N LYS A 265 -17.78 0.38 16.03
CA LYS A 265 -17.25 -0.55 17.05
C LYS A 265 -16.55 -1.75 16.43
N ALA A 266 -17.15 -2.37 15.41
CA ALA A 266 -16.55 -3.49 14.70
C ALA A 266 -15.23 -3.10 13.99
N ALA A 267 -15.22 -1.97 13.28
CA ALA A 267 -14.01 -1.42 12.65
C ALA A 267 -12.93 -1.12 13.70
N SER A 268 -13.29 -0.49 14.82
CA SER A 268 -12.33 -0.18 15.90
C SER A 268 -11.71 -1.43 16.53
N SER A 269 -12.46 -2.53 16.58
CA SER A 269 -11.97 -3.81 17.10
C SER A 269 -11.06 -4.53 16.09
N HIS A 270 -11.26 -4.27 14.79
CA HIS A 270 -10.44 -4.82 13.72
C HIS A 270 -9.11 -4.08 13.54
N THR A 271 -9.06 -2.77 13.80
CA THR A 271 -7.86 -1.94 13.58
C THR A 271 -7.10 -1.60 14.86
N GLY A 272 -7.75 -1.74 16.02
CA GLY A 272 -7.26 -1.24 17.29
C GLY A 272 -7.25 0.31 17.41
N SER A 273 -7.91 1.03 16.49
CA SER A 273 -8.05 2.50 16.52
C SER A 273 -9.46 2.92 16.96
N LEU A 274 -9.60 4.07 17.62
CA LEU A 274 -10.92 4.59 17.99
C LEU A 274 -11.62 5.08 16.72
N ALA A 275 -12.78 4.50 16.40
CA ALA A 275 -13.56 4.93 15.24
C ALA A 275 -14.05 6.37 15.44
N GLY A 276 -13.61 7.27 14.56
CA GLY A 276 -14.07 8.66 14.56
C GLY A 276 -15.54 8.77 14.14
N SER A 277 -16.20 9.85 14.56
CA SER A 277 -17.60 10.11 14.24
C SER A 277 -17.82 10.21 12.73
N ASP A 278 -18.78 9.46 12.18
CA ASP A 278 -19.11 9.47 10.75
C ASP A 278 -19.44 10.88 10.23
N ARG A 279 -20.15 11.67 11.03
CA ARG A 279 -20.47 13.09 10.72
C ARG A 279 -19.22 13.96 10.56
N VAL A 280 -18.15 13.65 11.30
CA VAL A 280 -16.88 14.38 11.19
C VAL A 280 -16.19 14.03 9.88
N TYR A 281 -16.23 12.77 9.44
CA TYR A 281 -15.70 12.37 8.14
C TYR A 281 -16.47 13.03 6.99
N ASP A 282 -17.79 13.12 7.12
CA ASP A 282 -18.63 13.81 6.15
C ASP A 282 -18.23 15.28 5.96
N ALA A 283 -18.08 16.00 7.07
CA ALA A 283 -17.62 17.39 7.07
C ALA A 283 -16.19 17.52 6.50
N ILE A 284 -15.27 16.65 6.92
CA ILE A 284 -13.89 16.60 6.41
C ILE A 284 -13.90 16.46 4.88
N PHE A 285 -14.60 15.47 4.35
CA PHE A 285 -14.64 15.19 2.92
C PHE A 285 -15.25 16.34 2.12
N SER A 286 -16.38 16.88 2.58
CA SER A 286 -17.03 18.03 1.94
C SER A 286 -16.12 19.25 1.88
N GLN A 287 -15.40 19.56 2.97
CA GLN A 287 -14.54 20.74 3.04
C GLN A 287 -13.26 20.64 2.20
N CYS A 288 -12.80 19.44 1.85
CA CYS A 288 -11.61 19.24 1.01
C CYS A 288 -11.91 18.75 -0.41
N GLY A 289 -13.18 18.71 -0.82
CA GLY A 289 -13.58 18.32 -2.17
C GLY A 289 -13.46 16.81 -2.45
N VAL A 290 -13.41 15.98 -1.41
CA VAL A 290 -13.46 14.52 -1.55
C VAL A 290 -14.91 14.10 -1.74
N LEU A 291 -15.17 13.35 -2.81
CA LEU A 291 -16.49 12.77 -3.05
C LEU A 291 -16.66 11.53 -2.18
N ARG A 292 -17.77 11.46 -1.47
CA ARG A 292 -18.08 10.33 -0.61
C ARG A 292 -18.92 9.31 -1.38
N GLY A 293 -18.42 8.09 -1.48
CA GLY A 293 -19.20 6.94 -1.95
C GLY A 293 -19.80 6.18 -0.77
N GLU A 294 -21.06 5.74 -0.91
CA GLU A 294 -21.79 5.08 0.17
C GLU A 294 -21.74 3.56 0.08
N THR A 295 -21.51 3.02 -1.11
CA THR A 295 -21.31 1.60 -1.41
C THR A 295 -20.11 1.39 -2.34
N LEU A 296 -19.63 0.15 -2.44
CA LEU A 296 -18.60 -0.19 -3.42
C LEU A 296 -19.10 0.00 -4.85
N GLU A 297 -20.37 -0.31 -5.11
CA GLU A 297 -21.00 -0.10 -6.41
C GLU A 297 -20.97 1.38 -6.82
N GLU A 298 -21.37 2.28 -5.92
CA GLU A 298 -21.28 3.73 -6.18
C GLU A 298 -19.83 4.17 -6.41
N LEU A 299 -18.89 3.65 -5.63
CA LEU A 299 -17.47 3.95 -5.81
C LEU A 299 -17.00 3.55 -7.22
N PHE A 300 -17.45 2.42 -7.76
CA PHE A 300 -17.16 2.02 -9.14
C PHE A 300 -17.93 2.82 -10.20
N ASP A 301 -19.14 3.28 -9.93
CA ASP A 301 -19.89 4.13 -10.85
C ASP A 301 -19.22 5.50 -11.01
N TYR A 302 -18.75 6.11 -9.92
CA TYR A 302 -17.92 7.31 -9.98
C TYR A 302 -16.66 7.10 -10.82
N VAL A 303 -16.01 5.95 -10.66
CA VAL A 303 -14.80 5.62 -11.39
C VAL A 303 -15.03 5.55 -12.88
N LYS A 304 -16.10 4.88 -13.32
CA LYS A 304 -16.44 4.81 -14.74
C LYS A 304 -16.62 6.21 -15.34
N ALA A 305 -17.25 7.13 -14.60
CA ALA A 305 -17.42 8.52 -15.04
C ALA A 305 -16.08 9.27 -15.09
N PHE A 306 -15.37 9.37 -13.97
CA PHE A 306 -14.15 10.20 -13.87
C PHE A 306 -12.93 9.65 -14.60
N SER A 307 -12.83 8.32 -14.77
CA SER A 307 -11.69 7.70 -15.46
C SER A 307 -11.79 7.84 -16.98
N SER A 308 -13.01 8.02 -17.52
CA SER A 308 -13.26 7.97 -18.96
C SER A 308 -13.74 9.29 -19.59
N GLN A 309 -14.09 10.30 -18.78
CA GLN A 309 -14.60 11.59 -19.25
C GLN A 309 -13.83 12.76 -18.63
N PRO A 310 -13.62 13.86 -19.36
CA PRO A 310 -13.15 15.10 -18.76
C PRO A 310 -14.22 15.71 -17.84
N LEU A 311 -13.80 16.57 -16.92
CA LEU A 311 -14.73 17.41 -16.17
C LEU A 311 -15.49 18.34 -17.15
N PRO A 312 -16.79 18.58 -16.91
CA PRO A 312 -17.62 19.43 -17.78
C PRO A 312 -17.19 20.90 -17.78
#